data_AF-A0A967T1I7-F1
#
_entry.id   AF-A0A967T1I7-F1
#
_cell.length_a   1.000
_cell.length_b   1.000
_cell.length_c   1.000
_cell.angle_alpha   90.00
_cell.angle_beta   90.00
_cell.angle_gamma   90.00
#
_symmetry.space_group_name_H-M   'P 1'
#
loop_
_entity.id
_entity.type
_entity.pdbx_description
1 polymer ?
#
loop_
_entity_poly.entity_id
_entity_poly.type
_entity_poly.pdbx_seq_one_letter_code
_entity_poly.pdbx_strand_id
1 'polypeptide(L)' 'DKIDLAINHKKEPFSWSEDFGHFTKKYKGAMFGLGAGRSHPALHAQNYDFPDEIISSGIAMFMQIIKETVERS' A
#
# COMPACT_ATOMS: atom_id res chain seq x y z
N ASP A 1 -17.15 3.14 -5.26
CA ASP A 1 -17.09 4.26 -4.31
C ASP A 1 -15.69 4.39 -3.75
N LYS A 2 -15.19 5.62 -3.61
CA LYS A 2 -13.91 5.87 -2.94
C LYS A 2 -14.09 5.56 -1.46
N ILE A 3 -13.17 4.79 -0.90
CA ILE A 3 -13.10 4.51 0.53
C ILE A 3 -12.98 5.83 1.29
N ASP A 4 -13.97 6.14 2.13
CA ASP A 4 -14.11 7.38 2.90
C ASP A 4 -13.11 7.43 4.06
N LEU A 5 -11.82 7.49 3.73
CA LEU A 5 -10.71 7.49 4.66
C LEU A 5 -10.04 8.86 4.72
N ALA A 6 -9.66 9.27 5.92
CA ALA A 6 -8.88 10.48 6.13
C ALA A 6 -7.50 10.36 5.45
N ILE A 7 -7.22 11.27 4.52
CA ILE A 7 -5.95 11.34 3.80
C ILE A 7 -4.96 12.14 4.65
N ASN A 8 -3.80 11.52 4.93
CA ASN A 8 -2.70 12.16 5.64
C ASN A 8 -1.48 12.23 4.72
N HIS A 9 -1.01 13.44 4.42
CA HIS A 9 0.20 13.65 3.62
C HIS A 9 1.43 13.64 4.52
N LYS A 10 2.37 12.73 4.28
CA LYS A 10 3.68 12.80 4.95
C LYS A 10 4.48 13.96 4.37
N LYS A 11 5.15 14.72 5.25
CA LYS A 11 6.10 15.78 4.87
C LYS A 11 7.33 15.19 4.17
N GLU A 12 7.83 14.08 4.71
CA GLU A 12 9.03 13.39 4.21
C GLU A 12 8.69 12.01 3.60
N PRO A 13 9.45 11.57 2.57
CA PRO A 13 9.36 10.22 2.02
C PRO A 13 9.53 9.13 3.07
N PHE A 14 9.17 7.89 2.71
CA PHE A 14 9.54 6.73 3.52
C PHE A 14 11.05 6.49 3.45
N SER A 15 11.63 6.00 4.55
CA SER A 15 13.07 5.76 4.66
C SER A 15 13.52 4.45 4.00
N TRP A 16 12.59 3.56 3.70
CA TRP A 16 12.87 2.28 3.04
C TRP A 16 12.97 2.47 1.52
N SER A 17 13.85 1.70 0.90
CA SER A 17 14.00 1.62 -0.55
C SER A 17 13.26 0.41 -1.09
N GLU A 18 12.74 0.51 -2.32
CA GLU A 18 12.11 -0.61 -3.02
C GLU A 18 12.52 -0.59 -4.50
N ASP A 19 12.83 -1.76 -5.05
CA ASP A 19 13.31 -1.89 -6.43
C ASP A 19 12.21 -1.56 -7.46
N PHE A 20 10.94 -1.62 -7.06
CA PHE A 20 9.79 -1.22 -7.87
C PHE A 20 9.92 0.21 -8.42
N GLY A 21 10.66 1.08 -7.73
CA GLY A 21 10.98 2.42 -8.19
C GLY A 21 11.71 2.45 -9.54
N HIS A 22 12.36 1.36 -9.96
CA HIS A 22 12.94 1.26 -11.30
C HIS A 22 11.88 1.24 -12.41
N PHE A 23 10.71 0.64 -12.17
CA PHE A 23 9.60 0.65 -13.14
C PHE A 23 8.98 2.05 -13.25
N THR A 24 8.79 2.73 -12.11
CA THR A 24 8.15 4.05 -12.09
C THR A 24 9.03 5.17 -12.68
N LYS A 25 10.34 4.93 -12.86
CA LYS A 25 11.21 5.81 -13.66
C LYS A 25 10.86 5.82 -15.15
N LYS A 26 10.29 4.73 -15.68
CA LYS A 26 9.98 4.56 -17.11
C LYS A 26 8.50 4.60 -17.43
N TYR A 27 7.66 4.13 -16.51
CA TYR A 27 6.21 4.00 -16.71
C TYR A 27 5.46 4.72 -15.58
N LYS A 28 4.30 5.30 -15.89
CA LYS A 28 3.40 5.81 -14.85
C LYS A 28 2.95 4.62 -13.99
N GLY A 29 3.20 4.71 -12.70
CA GLY A 29 2.84 3.66 -11.75
C GLY A 29 2.82 4.22 -10.34
N ALA A 30 2.21 3.47 -9.44
CA ALA A 30 2.16 3.78 -8.03
C ALA A 30 2.40 2.51 -7.24
N MET A 31 2.95 2.68 -6.04
CA MET A 31 3.05 1.63 -5.04
C MET A 31 2.40 2.12 -3.77
N PHE A 32 1.66 1.25 -3.11
CA PHE A 32 1.03 1.53 -1.82
C PHE A 32 1.35 0.41 -0.84
N GLY A 33 1.36 0.74 0.44
CA GLY A 33 1.51 -0.22 1.53
C GLY A 33 0.26 -0.26 2.39
N LEU A 34 0.04 -1.39 3.06
CA LEU A 34 -0.99 -1.56 4.08
C LEU A 34 -0.32 -1.54 5.45
N GLY A 35 -0.87 -0.75 6.37
CA GLY A 35 -0.35 -0.70 7.74
C GLY A 35 -0.81 -1.91 8.54
N ALA A 36 0.12 -2.59 9.21
CA ALA A 36 -0.13 -3.69 10.15
C ALA A 36 -0.65 -3.22 11.53
N GLY A 37 -0.87 -1.91 11.71
CA GLY A 37 -1.25 -1.30 12.99
C GLY A 37 -0.04 -0.73 13.74
N ARG A 38 -0.30 0.18 14.69
CA ARG A 38 0.75 0.91 15.43
C ARG A 38 1.43 0.08 16.52
N SER A 39 0.77 -0.97 16.99
CA SER A 39 1.25 -1.87 18.05
C SER A 39 1.87 -3.14 17.49
N HIS A 40 1.88 -3.32 16.17
CA HIS A 40 2.43 -4.48 15.50
C HIS A 40 3.95 -4.31 15.29
N PRO A 41 4.75 -5.38 15.39
CA PRO A 41 6.19 -5.30 15.14
C PRO A 41 6.51 -4.67 13.78
N ALA A 42 7.63 -3.95 13.70
CA ALA A 42 8.10 -3.41 12.44
C ALA A 42 8.50 -4.53 11.47
N LEU A 43 8.36 -4.28 10.16
CA LEU A 43 8.87 -5.17 9.13
C LEU A 43 10.37 -5.47 9.39
N HIS A 44 10.75 -6.73 9.28
CA HIS A 44 12.08 -7.29 9.64
C HIS A 44 12.37 -7.54 11.12
N ALA A 45 11.43 -7.25 12.03
CA ALA A 45 11.58 -7.71 13.42
C ALA A 45 11.60 -9.26 13.48
N GLN A 46 12.42 -9.84 14.36
CA GLN A 46 12.54 -11.31 14.49
C GLN A 46 11.21 -11.98 14.87
N ASN A 47 10.35 -11.26 15.58
CA ASN A 47 9.03 -11.69 16.03
C ASN A 47 7.90 -11.12 15.16
N TYR A 48 8.20 -10.64 13.96
CA TYR A 48 7.16 -10.22 13.02
C TYR A 48 6.36 -11.45 12.56
N ASP A 49 5.05 -11.37 12.74
CA ASP A 49 4.08 -12.36 12.24
C ASP A 49 3.03 -11.64 11.42
N PHE A 50 2.68 -12.12 10.24
CA PHE A 50 1.84 -11.35 9.34
C PHE A 50 0.39 -11.26 9.87
N PRO A 51 -0.22 -10.06 9.95
CA PRO A 51 -1.57 -9.90 10.48
C PRO A 51 -2.64 -10.24 9.43
N ASP A 52 -3.16 -11.47 9.43
CA ASP A 52 -4.13 -11.95 8.44
C ASP A 52 -5.36 -11.05 8.24
N GLU A 53 -5.75 -10.26 9.26
CA GLU A 53 -6.86 -9.31 9.16
C GLU A 53 -6.66 -8.24 8.07
N ILE A 54 -5.42 -7.95 7.66
CA ILE A 54 -5.15 -6.95 6.62
C ILE A 54 -5.38 -7.48 5.20
N ILE A 55 -5.49 -8.80 5.01
CA ILE A 55 -5.66 -9.43 3.69
C ILE A 55 -6.91 -8.89 2.99
N SER A 56 -8.05 -8.87 3.69
CA SER A 56 -9.31 -8.39 3.12
C SER A 56 -9.23 -6.93 2.68
N SER A 57 -8.51 -6.10 3.44
CA SER A 57 -8.30 -4.68 3.10
C SER A 57 -7.43 -4.53 1.85
N GLY A 58 -6.38 -5.36 1.73
CA GLY A 58 -5.52 -5.38 0.55
C GLY A 58 -6.26 -5.80 -0.71
N ILE A 59 -7.05 -6.88 -0.62
CA ILE A 59 -7.88 -7.35 -1.73
C ILE A 59 -8.86 -6.25 -2.17
N ALA A 60 -9.59 -5.65 -1.22
CA ALA A 60 -10.55 -4.59 -1.53
C ALA A 60 -9.89 -3.38 -2.23
N MET A 61 -8.72 -2.95 -1.76
CA MET A 61 -7.95 -1.87 -2.38
C MET A 61 -7.54 -2.22 -3.81
N PHE A 62 -6.89 -3.38 -4.01
CA PHE A 62 -6.45 -3.80 -5.35
C PHE A 62 -7.63 -3.95 -6.32
N MET A 63 -8.73 -4.58 -5.89
CA MET A 63 -9.92 -4.74 -6.72
C MET A 63 -10.54 -3.39 -7.12
N GLN A 64 -10.59 -2.42 -6.20
CA GLN A 64 -11.08 -1.08 -6.50
C GLN A 64 -10.16 -0.35 -7.50
N ILE A 65 -8.83 -0.47 -7.35
CA ILE A 65 -7.86 0.10 -8.30
C ILE A 65 -8.02 -0.52 -9.69
N ILE A 66 -8.16 -1.85 -9.78
CA ILE A 66 -8.37 -2.56 -11.04
C ILE A 66 -9.66 -2.08 -11.69
N LYS A 67 -10.77 -2.07 -10.94
CA LYS A 67 -12.06 -1.60 -11.42
C LYS A 67 -11.97 -0.18 -11.99
N GLU A 68 -11.42 0.77 -11.22
CA GLU A 68 -11.29 2.15 -11.68
C GLU A 68 -10.35 2.32 -12.88
N THR A 69 -9.29 1.51 -12.97
CA THR A 69 -8.32 1.61 -14.08
C THR A 69 -8.89 1.01 -15.36
N VAL A 70 -9.56 -0.14 -15.26
CA VAL A 70 -10.21 -0.81 -16.39
C VAL A 70 -11.42 -0.02 -16.89
N GLU A 71 -12.26 0.51 -15.99
CA GLU A 71 -13.44 1.31 -16.39
C GLU A 71 -13.06 2.66 -17.02
N ARG A 72 -11.83 3.15 -16.77
CA ARG A 72 -11.29 4.37 -17.41
C ARG A 72 -10.59 4.10 -18.74
N SER A 73 -10.34 2.84 -19.08
CA SER A 73 -9.68 2.40 -20.32
C SER A 73 -10.71 2.21 -21.42
#